data_AF-A0A6L3F1M5-F1
#
_entry.id   AF-A0A6L3F1M5-F1
#
_cell.length_a   1.000
_cell.length_b   1.000
_cell.length_c   1.000
_cell.angle_alpha   90.00
_cell.angle_beta   90.00
_cell.angle_gamma   90.00
#
_symmetry.space_group_name_H-M   'P 1'
#
loop_
_entity.id
_entity.type
_entity.pdbx_description
1 polymer ?
#
loop_
_entity_poly.entity_id
_entity_poly.type
_entity_poly.pdbx_seq_one_letter_code
_entity_poly.pdbx_strand_id
1 'polypeptide(L)' 'MNVTLISTYELGHQPFGLASPAAWLRDAGMDVQCVDVAIRPFSPTDIQNARLIAFYLPMHTAT' A
#
# COMPACT_ATOMS: atom_id res chain seq x y z
N MET A 1 -3.88 -6.49 -13.75
CA MET A 1 -4.15 -5.04 -13.55
C MET A 1 -3.17 -4.54 -12.50
N ASN A 2 -2.53 -3.39 -12.71
CA ASN A 2 -1.50 -2.88 -11.79
C ASN A 2 -2.16 -2.12 -10.64
N VAL A 3 -1.83 -2.48 -9.41
CA VAL A 3 -2.35 -1.87 -8.18
C VAL A 3 -1.18 -1.40 -7.32
N THR A 4 -1.25 -0.15 -6.87
CA THR A 4 -0.32 0.40 -5.88
C THR A 4 -1.04 0.58 -4.55
N LEU A 5 -0.57 -0.11 -3.53
CA LEU A 5 -1.03 0.08 -2.14
C LEU A 5 0.00 0.96 -1.42
N ILE A 6 -0.44 2.06 -0.82
CA ILE A 6 0.42 3.04 -0.18
C ILE A 6 0.14 3.04 1.33
N SER A 7 1.14 2.67 2.11
CA SER A 7 1.17 2.90 3.56
C SER A 7 1.74 4.28 3.79
N THR A 8 1.00 5.13 4.51
CA THR A 8 1.46 6.49 4.82
C THR A 8 2.26 6.56 6.10
N TYR A 9 2.03 5.62 7.03
CA TYR A 9 2.63 5.63 8.35
C TYR A 9 2.26 4.37 9.14
N GLU A 10 3.25 3.62 9.61
CA GLU A 10 3.04 2.50 10.55
C GLU A 10 3.81 2.70 11.86
N LEU A 11 4.17 3.94 12.23
CA LEU A 11 4.87 4.22 13.51
C LEU A 11 6.14 3.34 13.73
N GLY A 12 6.83 2.93 12.66
CA GLY A 12 7.98 2.03 12.76
C GLY A 12 7.64 0.52 12.88
N HIS A 13 6.38 0.12 12.71
CA HIS A 13 5.97 -1.27 12.59
C HIS A 13 6.01 -1.73 11.13
N GLN A 14 6.23 -3.04 10.93
CA GLN A 14 6.05 -3.64 9.61
C GLN A 14 4.60 -3.40 9.13
N PRO A 15 4.39 -3.03 7.84
CA PRO A 15 3.08 -2.70 7.29
C PRO A 15 2.21 -3.96 7.11
N PHE A 16 1.81 -4.56 8.24
CA PHE A 16 0.91 -5.71 8.29
C PHE A 16 -0.47 -5.35 7.72
N GLY A 17 -0.90 -4.10 7.89
CA GLY A 17 -2.18 -3.60 7.35
C GLY A 17 -2.32 -3.76 5.83
N LEU A 18 -1.20 -3.73 5.09
CA LEU A 18 -1.20 -3.94 3.64
C LEU A 18 -1.07 -5.40 3.22
N ALA A 19 -0.57 -6.29 4.08
CA ALA A 19 -0.28 -7.68 3.71
C ALA A 19 -1.55 -8.43 3.27
N SER A 20 -2.64 -8.28 4.03
CA SER A 20 -3.93 -8.92 3.74
C SER A 20 -4.55 -8.46 2.41
N PRO A 21 -4.80 -7.15 2.17
CA PRO A 21 -5.35 -6.70 0.90
C PRO A 21 -4.41 -6.99 -0.28
N ALA A 22 -3.08 -6.94 -0.08
CA ALA A 22 -2.15 -7.31 -1.13
C ALA A 22 -2.26 -8.78 -1.53
N ALA A 23 -2.43 -9.70 -0.57
CA ALA A 23 -2.64 -11.12 -0.85
C ALA A 23 -3.93 -11.35 -1.64
N TRP A 24 -5.06 -10.78 -1.20
CA TRP A 24 -6.34 -10.95 -1.89
C TRP A 24 -6.33 -10.43 -3.32
N LEU A 25 -5.70 -9.28 -3.55
CA LEU A 25 -5.59 -8.70 -4.90
C LEU A 25 -4.69 -9.54 -5.80
N ARG A 26 -3.60 -10.10 -5.28
CA ARG A 26 -2.73 -11.03 -6.02
C ARG A 26 -3.47 -12.32 -6.37
N ASP A 27 -4.23 -12.90 -5.43
CA ASP A 27 -5.04 -14.09 -5.66
C ASP A 27 -6.11 -13.86 -6.74
N ALA A 28 -6.59 -12.62 -6.87
CA ALA A 28 -7.48 -12.20 -7.95
C ALA A 28 -6.77 -11.90 -9.30
N GLY A 29 -5.47 -12.19 -9.42
CA GLY A 29 -4.70 -12.01 -10.66
C GLY A 29 -4.21 -10.58 -10.92
N MET A 30 -4.14 -9.74 -9.89
CA MET A 30 -3.60 -8.37 -10.01
C MET A 30 -2.09 -8.33 -9.74
N ASP A 31 -1.41 -7.40 -10.39
CA ASP A 31 -0.01 -7.10 -10.12
C ASP A 31 0.03 -6.01 -9.04
N VAL A 32 0.51 -6.37 -7.84
CA VAL A 32 0.36 -5.55 -6.64
C VAL A 32 1.72 -5.17 -6.09
N GLN A 33 1.99 -3.87 -6.05
CA GLN A 33 3.13 -3.29 -5.34
C GLN A 33 2.67 -2.58 -4.06
N CYS A 34 3.49 -2.68 -3.01
CA CYS A 34 3.28 -1.98 -1.75
C CYS A 34 4.37 -0.92 -1.59
N VAL A 35 3.97 0.31 -1.31
CA VAL A 35 4.85 1.45 -1.10
C VAL A 35 4.65 1.93 0.32
N ASP A 36 5.73 1.97 1.09
CA ASP A 36 5.73 2.56 2.41
C ASP A 36 6.54 3.85 2.38
N VAL A 37 5.84 4.98 2.48
CA VAL A 37 6.46 6.31 2.41
C VAL A 37 7.18 6.69 3.71
N ALA A 38 6.98 5.93 4.80
CA ALA A 38 7.76 6.07 6.03
C ALA A 38 9.11 5.35 5.94
N ILE A 39 9.24 4.34 5.09
CA ILE A 39 10.48 3.57 4.88
C ILE A 39 11.34 4.19 3.76
N ARG A 40 10.71 4.71 2.69
CA ARG A 40 11.43 5.36 1.59
C ARG A 40 10.66 6.54 1.00
N PRO A 41 11.35 7.49 0.34
CA PRO A 41 10.68 8.54 -0.43
C PRO A 41 9.77 7.98 -1.53
N PHE A 42 8.65 8.66 -1.74
CA PHE A 42 7.73 8.39 -2.85
C PHE A 42 8.33 8.86 -4.19
N SER A 43 8.10 8.11 -5.26
CA SER A 43 8.52 8.42 -6.62
C SER A 43 7.32 8.40 -7.59
N PRO A 44 7.24 9.29 -8.60
CA PRO A 44 6.22 9.20 -9.64
C PRO A 44 6.14 7.83 -10.34
N THR A 45 7.26 7.10 -10.39
CA THR A 45 7.32 5.73 -10.94
C THR A 45 6.48 4.73 -10.17
N ASP A 46 6.19 4.99 -8.90
CA ASP A 46 5.39 4.12 -8.02
C ASP A 46 3.92 4.03 -8.43
N ILE A 47 3.43 5.00 -9.21
CA ILE A 47 2.02 5.07 -9.63
C ILE A 47 1.85 5.22 -11.14
N GLN A 48 2.93 5.42 -11.90
CA GLN A 48 2.87 5.73 -13.34
C GLN A 48 2.02 4.73 -14.14
N ASN A 49 2.10 3.44 -13.81
CA ASN A 49 1.35 2.39 -14.50
C ASN A 49 0.17 1.84 -13.68
N ALA A 50 -0.13 2.44 -12.52
CA ALA A 50 -1.17 1.96 -11.63
C ALA A 50 -2.55 2.26 -12.20
N ARG A 51 -3.43 1.24 -12.22
CA ARG A 51 -4.85 1.40 -12.57
C ARG A 51 -5.73 1.54 -11.33
N LEU A 52 -5.18 1.24 -10.15
CA LEU A 52 -5.77 1.48 -8.85
C LEU A 52 -4.66 1.92 -7.90
N ILE A 53 -4.92 2.98 -7.15
CA ILE A 53 -4.06 3.46 -6.07
C ILE A 53 -4.91 3.46 -4.81
N ALA A 54 -4.48 2.76 -3.78
CA ALA A 54 -5.18 2.71 -2.49
C ALA A 54 -4.24 3.19 -1.38
N PHE A 55 -4.78 4.01 -0.48
CA PHE A 55 -4.06 4.49 0.69
C PHE A 55 -4.55 3.76 1.93
N TYR A 56 -3.61 3.28 2.73
CA TYR A 56 -3.87 2.75 4.04
C TYR A 56 -3.58 3.83 5.08
N LEU A 57 -4.65 4.28 5.74
CA LEU A 57 -4.66 5.37 6.71
C LEU A 57 -5.15 4.83 8.06
N PRO A 58 -4.28 4.22 8.88
CA PRO A 58 -4.69 3.74 10.20
C PRO A 58 -5.12 4.91 11.09
N MET A 59 -6.33 4.82 11.64
CA MET A 59 -6.83 5.79 12.62
C MET A 59 -6.56 5.27 14.03
N HIS A 60 -5.41 5.64 14.60
CA HIS A 60 -5.04 5.23 15.97
C HIS A 60 -5.83 5.95 17.08
N THR A 61 -6.66 6.94 16.72
CA THR A 61 -7.43 7.77 17.67
C THR A 61 -8.94 7.55 17.60
N ALA A 62 -9.40 6.50 16.92
CA ALA A 62 -10.80 6.08 16.98
C ALA A 62 -11.02 5.27 18.26
N THR A 63 -11.62 5.90 19.28
CA THR A 63 -12.18 5.22 20.45
C THR A 63 -13.69 5.14 20.31
#